data_AF-A0A0C2H448-F1
#
_entry.id   AF-A0A0C2H448-F1
#
_cell.length_a   1.000
_cell.length_b   1.000
_cell.length_c   1.000
_cell.angle_alpha   90.00
_cell.angle_beta   90.00
_cell.angle_gamma   90.00
#
_symmetry.space_group_name_H-M   'P 1'
#
loop_
_entity.id
_entity.type
_entity.pdbx_description
1 polymer ?
#
loop_
_entity_poly.entity_id
_entity_poly.type
_entity_poly.pdbx_seq_one_letter_code
_entity_poly.pdbx_strand_id
1 'polypeptide(L)'
;MLREQERINSNVNLCTDIINQPLILLEDKCISASSKTPLEHGLHAPSRAAAEIVQRKVLRERNYDTEELENSVQANEPLLVPDQRLAYEAITDMIRKGHGEIFSLDAPVGTGKTFLINLLLAEV
;
A
#
# COMPACT_ATOMS: atom_id res chain seq x y z
N MET A 1 -46.03 17.98 31.49
CA MET A 1 -44.95 17.08 31.92
C MET A 1 -45.39 15.65 31.60
N LEU A 2 -45.05 15.14 30.41
CA LEU A 2 -45.01 13.73 30.03
C LEU A 2 -44.43 13.67 28.61
N ARG A 3 -43.60 12.65 28.41
CA ARG A 3 -42.61 12.49 27.34
C ARG A 3 -43.29 12.05 26.04
N GLU A 4 -42.73 12.45 24.91
CA GLU A 4 -42.61 11.52 23.78
C GLU A 4 -41.19 11.63 23.26
N GLN A 5 -40.42 10.61 23.59
CA GLN A 5 -39.05 10.43 23.16
C GLN A 5 -39.08 10.12 21.66
N GLU A 6 -38.59 11.01 20.81
CA GLU A 6 -38.28 10.68 19.44
C GLU A 6 -37.26 9.53 19.47
N ARG A 7 -37.72 8.31 19.23
CA ARG A 7 -36.85 7.19 18.86
C ARG A 7 -36.18 7.62 17.56
N ILE A 8 -34.95 8.12 17.67
CA ILE A 8 -34.02 8.14 16.56
C ILE A 8 -33.82 6.68 16.20
N ASN A 9 -34.62 6.18 15.26
CA ASN A 9 -34.36 4.93 14.58
C ASN A 9 -33.15 5.20 13.68
N SER A 10 -31.96 5.23 14.29
CA SER A 10 -30.71 5.24 13.58
C SER A 10 -30.57 3.87 12.95
N ASN A 11 -31.29 3.64 11.87
CA ASN A 11 -30.94 2.62 10.90
C ASN A 11 -29.67 3.14 10.22
N VAL A 12 -28.58 3.13 10.99
CA VAL A 12 -27.24 3.39 10.52
C VAL A 12 -27.06 2.32 9.47
N ASN A 13 -27.13 2.74 8.21
CA ASN A 13 -26.77 1.92 7.08
C ASN A 13 -25.28 1.64 7.23
N LEU A 14 -24.96 0.67 8.10
CA LEU A 14 -23.63 0.21 8.41
C LEU A 14 -23.08 -0.31 7.09
N CYS A 15 -22.19 0.48 6.48
CA CYS A 15 -21.51 0.09 5.27
C CYS A 15 -20.91 -1.30 5.49
N THR A 16 -21.06 -2.20 4.51
CA THR A 16 -20.57 -3.56 4.54
C THR A 16 -19.12 -3.65 5.02
N ASP A 17 -18.29 -2.64 4.69
CA ASP A 17 -16.89 -2.54 5.10
C ASP A 17 -16.70 -2.40 6.62
N ILE A 18 -17.59 -1.67 7.31
CA ILE A 18 -17.53 -1.47 8.77
C ILE A 18 -17.87 -2.77 9.51
N ILE A 19 -18.79 -3.57 8.96
CA ILE A 19 -19.19 -4.86 9.53
C ILE A 19 -18.13 -5.94 9.22
N ASN A 20 -17.49 -5.87 8.05
CA ASN A 20 -16.62 -6.93 7.56
C ASN A 20 -15.27 -7.03 8.28
N GLN A 21 -14.67 -5.90 8.68
CA GLN A 21 -13.37 -5.90 9.37
C GLN A 21 -13.41 -6.64 10.73
N PRO A 22 -14.38 -6.37 11.63
CA PRO A 22 -14.55 -7.17 12.85
C PRO A 22 -14.79 -8.67 12.58
N LEU A 23 -15.51 -9.02 11.50
CA LEU A 23 -15.76 -10.41 11.14
C LEU A 23 -14.49 -11.14 10.69
N ILE A 24 -13.60 -10.47 9.95
CA ILE A 24 -12.29 -11.03 9.57
C ILE A 24 -11.44 -11.32 10.81
N LEU A 25 -11.36 -10.37 11.74
CA LEU A 25 -10.61 -10.54 12.99
C LEU A 25 -11.18 -11.66 13.86
N LEU A 26 -12.51 -11.80 13.90
CA LEU A 26 -13.18 -12.86 14.63
C LEU A 26 -12.93 -14.22 13.98
N GLU A 27 -12.97 -14.30 12.65
CA GLU A 27 -12.62 -15.51 11.89
C GLU A 27 -11.19 -15.98 12.19
N ASP A 28 -10.20 -15.09 12.07
CA ASP A 28 -8.80 -15.43 12.32
C ASP A 28 -8.60 -15.94 13.75
N LYS A 29 -9.34 -15.39 14.71
CA LYS A 29 -9.31 -15.82 16.12
C LYS A 29 -10.02 -17.16 16.36
N CYS A 30 -11.15 -17.40 15.72
CA CYS A 30 -11.85 -18.68 15.78
C CYS A 30 -11.01 -19.82 15.17
N ILE A 31 -10.38 -19.56 14.02
CA ILE A 31 -9.52 -20.52 13.33
C ILE A 31 -8.29 -20.83 14.19
N SER A 32 -7.63 -19.80 14.74
CA SER A 32 -6.45 -20.01 15.59
C SER A 32 -6.76 -20.70 16.91
N ALA A 33 -7.93 -20.46 17.52
CA ALA A 33 -8.30 -21.06 18.81
C ALA A 33 -8.92 -22.46 18.69
N SER A 34 -9.62 -22.75 17.59
CA SER A 34 -10.50 -23.93 17.52
C SER A 34 -10.52 -24.64 16.16
N SER A 35 -9.76 -24.13 15.17
CA SER A 35 -9.79 -24.57 13.76
C SER A 35 -11.19 -24.53 13.11
N LYS A 36 -12.12 -23.82 13.74
CA LYS A 36 -13.50 -23.66 13.28
C LYS A 36 -13.73 -22.26 12.73
N THR A 37 -14.63 -22.16 11.76
CA THR A 37 -15.01 -20.91 11.11
C THR A 37 -16.16 -20.21 11.86
N PRO A 38 -16.35 -18.90 11.67
CA PRO A 38 -17.52 -18.18 12.23
C PRO A 38 -18.85 -18.77 11.74
N LEU A 39 -18.88 -19.31 10.52
CA LEU A 39 -20.06 -19.95 9.95
C LEU A 39 -20.52 -21.16 10.78
N GLU A 40 -19.57 -21.94 11.30
CA GLU A 40 -19.86 -23.07 12.19
C GLU A 40 -20.40 -22.63 13.57
N HIS A 41 -20.30 -21.35 13.89
CA HIS A 41 -20.88 -20.72 15.08
C HIS A 41 -22.15 -19.91 14.78
N GLY A 42 -22.68 -19.98 13.55
CA GLY A 42 -23.89 -19.28 13.14
C GLY A 42 -23.70 -17.80 12.77
N LEU A 43 -22.46 -17.34 12.56
CA LEU A 43 -22.15 -15.98 12.13
C LEU A 43 -22.02 -15.90 10.60
N HIS A 44 -22.23 -14.69 10.05
CA HIS A 44 -21.95 -14.44 8.63
C HIS A 44 -20.45 -14.60 8.34
N ALA A 45 -20.14 -15.29 7.24
CA ALA A 45 -18.77 -15.40 6.76
C ALA A 45 -18.22 -14.02 6.36
N PRO A 46 -16.98 -13.69 6.73
CA PRO A 46 -16.34 -12.46 6.26
C PRO A 46 -16.07 -12.52 4.75
N SER A 47 -16.10 -11.36 4.11
CA SER A 47 -15.69 -11.17 2.72
C SER A 47 -14.23 -10.74 2.66
N ARG A 48 -13.35 -11.58 2.09
CA ARG A 48 -11.95 -11.21 1.82
C ARG A 48 -11.75 -10.54 0.45
N ALA A 49 -12.83 -10.27 -0.28
CA ALA A 49 -12.79 -9.71 -1.63
C ALA A 49 -11.97 -8.40 -1.71
N ALA A 50 -12.07 -7.52 -0.70
CA ALA A 50 -11.29 -6.29 -0.66
C ALA A 50 -9.77 -6.56 -0.56
N ALA A 51 -9.35 -7.51 0.29
CA ALA A 51 -7.95 -7.91 0.42
C ALA A 51 -7.43 -8.57 -0.86
N GLU A 52 -8.23 -9.43 -1.49
CA GLU A 52 -7.89 -10.06 -2.78
C GLU A 52 -7.75 -9.02 -3.91
N ILE A 53 -8.60 -7.99 -3.93
CA ILE A 53 -8.48 -6.87 -4.88
C ILE A 53 -7.16 -6.12 -4.65
N VAL A 54 -6.80 -5.83 -3.41
CA VAL A 54 -5.53 -5.17 -3.07
C VAL A 54 -4.35 -6.03 -3.50
N GLN A 55 -4.34 -7.32 -3.17
CA GLN A 55 -3.30 -8.26 -3.59
C GLN A 55 -3.17 -8.34 -5.12
N ARG A 56 -4.30 -8.40 -5.84
CA ARG A 56 -4.31 -8.41 -7.31
C ARG A 56 -3.75 -7.12 -7.89
N LYS A 57 -4.05 -5.97 -7.29
CA LYS A 57 -3.47 -4.67 -7.69
C LYS A 57 -1.96 -4.66 -7.46
N VAL A 58 -1.49 -5.10 -6.30
CA VAL A 58 -0.06 -5.18 -5.97
C VAL A 58 0.67 -6.10 -6.95
N LEU A 59 0.12 -7.29 -7.25
CA LEU A 59 0.71 -8.22 -8.20
C LEU A 59 0.79 -7.61 -9.61
N ARG A 60 -0.29 -6.95 -10.05
CA ARG A 60 -0.31 -6.27 -11.36
C ARG A 60 0.68 -5.11 -11.41
N GLU A 61 0.74 -4.32 -10.35
CA GLU A 61 1.63 -3.16 -10.28
C GLU A 61 3.10 -3.60 -10.20
N ARG A 62 3.42 -4.71 -9.53
CA ARG A 62 4.79 -5.25 -9.44
C ARG A 62 5.21 -6.15 -10.61
N ASN A 63 4.37 -6.32 -11.63
CA ASN A 63 4.67 -7.16 -12.78
C ASN A 63 5.55 -6.41 -13.80
N TYR A 64 6.70 -5.91 -13.34
CA TYR A 64 7.71 -5.24 -14.16
C TYR A 64 8.67 -6.26 -14.76
N ASP A 65 9.24 -5.93 -15.92
CA ASP A 65 10.37 -6.67 -16.47
C ASP A 65 11.65 -6.25 -15.74
N THR A 66 12.15 -7.12 -14.86
CA THR A 66 13.34 -6.83 -14.04
C THR A 66 14.60 -6.71 -14.88
N GLU A 67 14.69 -7.41 -16.02
CA GLU A 67 15.83 -7.33 -16.93
C GLU A 67 15.84 -5.98 -17.66
N GLU A 68 14.68 -5.51 -18.11
CA GLU A 68 14.54 -4.17 -18.69
C GLU A 68 14.92 -3.07 -17.68
N LEU A 69 14.48 -3.20 -16.43
CA LEU A 69 14.82 -2.25 -15.37
C LEU A 69 16.32 -2.23 -15.08
N GLU A 70 16.96 -3.39 -14.94
CA GLU A 70 18.40 -3.48 -14.69
C GLU A 70 19.21 -2.88 -15.85
N ASN A 71 18.83 -3.18 -17.09
CA ASN A 71 19.44 -2.60 -18.28
C ASN A 71 19.28 -1.06 -18.31
N SER A 72 18.12 -0.55 -17.92
CA SER A 72 17.86 0.87 -17.81
C SER A 72 18.76 1.54 -16.76
N VAL A 73 18.94 0.91 -15.59
CA VAL A 73 19.85 1.42 -14.54
C VAL A 73 21.28 1.47 -15.07
N GLN A 74 21.79 0.37 -15.63
CA GLN A 74 23.16 0.29 -16.15
C GLN A 74 23.45 1.35 -17.23
N ALA A 75 22.46 1.64 -18.09
CA ALA A 75 22.60 2.64 -19.14
C ALA A 75 22.53 4.09 -18.62
N ASN A 76 21.70 4.35 -17.61
CA ASN A 76 21.36 5.70 -17.18
C ASN A 76 22.16 6.19 -15.97
N GLU A 77 22.55 5.32 -15.05
CA GLU A 77 23.33 5.70 -13.85
C GLU A 77 24.65 6.43 -14.22
N PRO A 78 25.41 6.03 -15.26
CA PRO A 78 26.61 6.76 -15.67
C PRO A 78 26.35 8.18 -16.19
N LEU A 79 25.11 8.48 -16.61
CA LEU A 79 24.73 9.79 -17.16
C LEU A 79 24.39 10.83 -16.08
N LEU A 80 24.36 10.43 -14.81
CA LEU A 80 24.11 11.35 -13.69
C LEU A 80 25.19 12.43 -13.61
N VAL A 81 24.76 13.68 -13.68
CA VAL A 81 25.59 14.84 -13.36
C VAL A 81 25.79 14.95 -11.83
N PRO A 82 26.80 15.69 -11.35
CA PRO A 82 27.18 15.69 -9.92
C PRO A 82 26.02 15.92 -8.94
N ASP A 83 25.16 16.91 -9.18
CA ASP A 83 24.04 17.21 -8.27
C ASP A 83 22.99 16.08 -8.24
N GLN A 84 22.70 15.48 -9.40
CA GLN A 84 21.78 14.34 -9.48
C GLN A 84 22.37 13.09 -8.83
N ARG A 85 23.68 12.87 -9.00
CA ARG A 85 24.41 11.76 -8.38
C ARG A 85 24.36 11.85 -6.85
N LEU A 86 24.59 13.04 -6.29
CA LEU A 86 24.46 13.27 -4.85
C LEU A 86 23.07 12.92 -4.33
N ALA A 87 22.01 13.32 -5.05
CA ALA A 87 20.64 12.98 -4.69
C ALA A 87 20.35 11.47 -4.83
N TYR A 88 20.80 10.84 -5.91
CA TYR A 88 20.64 9.41 -6.15
C TYR A 88 21.30 8.57 -5.05
N GLU A 89 22.56 8.86 -4.73
CA GLU A 89 23.32 8.13 -3.69
C GLU A 89 22.68 8.32 -2.31
N ALA A 90 22.30 9.55 -1.94
CA ALA A 90 21.66 9.80 -0.65
C ALA A 90 20.34 9.04 -0.48
N ILE A 91 19.49 9.02 -1.52
CA ILE A 91 18.19 8.34 -1.47
C ILE A 91 18.37 6.83 -1.48
N THR A 92 19.21 6.29 -2.36
CA THR A 92 19.44 4.82 -2.44
C THR A 92 20.09 4.28 -1.17
N ASP A 93 21.02 5.01 -0.55
CA ASP A 93 21.57 4.64 0.75
C ASP A 93 20.52 4.59 1.85
N MET A 94 19.57 5.53 1.85
CA MET A 94 18.48 5.56 2.83
C MET A 94 17.54 4.37 2.66
N ILE A 95 17.19 4.04 1.41
CA ILE A 95 16.36 2.87 1.06
C ILE A 95 17.06 1.58 1.53
N ARG A 96 18.35 1.41 1.22
CA ARG A 96 19.13 0.22 1.63
C ARG A 96 19.23 0.06 3.15
N LYS A 97 19.24 1.17 3.89
CA LYS A 97 19.23 1.16 5.36
C LYS A 97 17.83 0.92 5.96
N GLY A 98 16.77 0.92 5.15
CA GLY A 98 15.39 0.71 5.61
C GLY A 98 14.83 1.90 6.41
N HIS A 99 15.41 3.09 6.25
CA HIS A 99 14.93 4.30 6.91
C HIS A 99 13.88 4.99 6.03
N GLY A 100 12.66 5.13 6.56
CA GLY A 100 11.59 5.85 5.88
C GLY A 100 11.67 7.35 6.15
N GLU A 101 12.23 8.12 5.23
CA GLU A 101 12.26 9.58 5.26
C GLU A 101 11.60 10.18 4.01
N ILE A 102 11.15 11.43 4.12
CA ILE A 102 10.56 12.19 3.01
C ILE A 102 11.64 13.07 2.40
N PHE A 103 11.90 12.89 1.10
CA PHE A 103 12.83 13.73 0.33
C PHE A 103 12.06 14.72 -0.55
N SER A 104 12.61 15.93 -0.68
CA SER A 104 12.13 16.94 -1.63
C SER A 104 13.23 17.22 -2.66
N LEU A 105 12.90 17.03 -3.94
CA LEU A 105 13.79 17.35 -5.06
C LEU A 105 13.47 18.76 -5.57
N ASP A 106 14.11 19.77 -4.98
CA ASP A 106 13.99 21.15 -5.47
C ASP A 106 15.06 21.43 -6.53
N ALA A 107 14.58 21.80 -7.72
CA ALA A 107 15.45 22.16 -8.84
C ALA A 107 14.63 22.92 -9.90
N PRO A 108 15.27 23.74 -10.75
CA PRO A 108 14.60 24.36 -11.88
C PRO A 108 13.98 23.36 -12.87
N VAL A 109 13.16 23.88 -13.79
CA VAL A 109 12.76 23.13 -14.98
C VAL A 109 14.00 22.79 -15.81
N GLY A 110 14.03 21.58 -16.37
CA GLY A 110 15.12 21.14 -17.25
C GLY A 110 16.31 20.50 -16.54
N THR A 111 16.37 20.50 -15.20
CA THR A 111 17.47 19.89 -14.43
C THR A 111 17.38 18.36 -14.31
N GLY A 112 16.55 17.70 -15.12
CA GLY A 112 16.47 16.24 -15.17
C GLY A 112 15.86 15.56 -13.93
N LYS A 113 14.99 16.22 -13.16
CA LYS A 113 14.29 15.59 -12.02
C LYS A 113 13.54 14.31 -12.41
N THR A 114 12.84 14.33 -13.54
CA THR A 114 12.14 13.15 -14.08
C THR A 114 13.10 12.01 -14.39
N PHE A 115 14.28 12.33 -14.96
CA PHE A 115 15.31 11.33 -15.24
C PHE A 115 15.78 10.66 -13.95
N LEU A 116 16.09 11.45 -12.92
CA LEU A 116 16.49 10.94 -11.61
C LEU A 116 15.39 10.08 -10.96
N ILE A 117 14.13 10.52 -10.99
CA ILE A 117 13.01 9.75 -10.42
C ILE A 117 12.84 8.41 -11.15
N ASN A 118 12.93 8.40 -12.48
CA ASN A 118 12.81 7.16 -13.25
C ASN A 118 13.95 6.18 -12.94
N LEU A 119 15.17 6.69 -12.77
CA LEU A 119 16.32 5.87 -12.38
C LEU A 119 16.13 5.28 -10.96
N LEU A 120 15.66 6.08 -10.00
CA LEU A 120 15.36 5.62 -8.64
C LEU A 120 14.24 4.57 -8.58
N LEU A 121 13.25 4.66 -9.47
CA LEU A 121 12.16 3.68 -9.57
C LEU A 121 12.59 2.39 -10.28
N ALA A 122 13.59 2.46 -11.16
CA ALA A 122 14.16 1.30 -11.84
C ALA A 122 15.18 0.56 -10.98
N GLU A 123 15.82 1.24 -10.04
CA GLU A 123 16.65 0.63 -9.00
C GLU A 123 15.77 -0.22 -8.07
N VAL A 124 15.92 -1.55 -8.14
CA VAL A 124 15.17 -2.55 -7.34
C VAL A 124 15.99 -3.01 -6.13
#